data_AF-A0AAW0EQX2-F1
#
_entry.id   AF-A0AAW0EQX2-F1
#
_cell.length_a   1.000
_cell.length_b   1.000
_cell.length_c   1.000
_cell.angle_alpha   90.00
_cell.angle_beta   90.00
_cell.angle_gamma   90.00
#
_symmetry.space_group_name_H-M   'P 1'
#
loop_
_entity.id
_entity.type
_entity.pdbx_description
1 polymer ?
#
loop_
_entity_poly.entity_id
_entity_poly.type
_entity_poly.pdbx_seq_one_letter_code
_entity_poly.pdbx_strand_id
1 'polypeptide(L)'
;MAEAQLTALLQGVVSERGATVTCRDPSALEMVLRIGGSDAHRGCVSAIFHSSSAASPATAQMLFINAKFAKLVEDEVQSWLDPFKTAATAAAVAERKRTRADSDSDSYESDSDSGA
;
A
#
# COMPACT_ATOMS: atom_id res chain seq x y z
N MET A 1 31.14 25.70 -27.43
CA MET A 1 30.38 24.96 -28.46
C MET A 1 29.70 23.71 -27.91
N ALA A 2 30.35 22.90 -27.06
CA ALA A 2 29.76 21.66 -26.54
C ALA A 2 28.50 21.86 -25.66
N GLU A 3 28.46 22.87 -24.80
CA GLU A 3 27.27 23.13 -23.96
C GLU A 3 26.03 23.50 -24.79
N ALA A 4 26.19 24.36 -25.80
CA ALA A 4 25.08 24.77 -26.67
C ALA A 4 24.48 23.58 -27.44
N GLN A 5 25.31 22.61 -27.84
CA GLN A 5 24.84 21.35 -28.43
C GLN A 5 24.10 20.48 -27.41
N LEU A 6 24.63 20.36 -26.18
CA LEU A 6 23.99 19.59 -25.12
C LEU A 6 22.61 20.16 -24.75
N THR A 7 22.49 21.49 -24.64
CA THR A 7 21.22 22.15 -24.33
C THR A 7 20.18 21.94 -25.43
N ALA A 8 20.58 21.95 -26.70
CA ALA A 8 19.69 21.65 -27.81
C ALA A 8 19.21 20.19 -27.79
N LEU A 9 20.09 19.24 -27.43
CA LEU A 9 19.75 17.82 -27.31
C LEU A 9 18.83 17.52 -26.13
N LEU A 10 18.89 18.32 -25.07
CA LEU A 10 18.08 18.16 -23.85
C LEU A 10 16.78 18.98 -23.89
N GLN A 11 16.46 19.62 -25.01
CA GLN A 11 15.23 20.40 -25.13
C GLN A 11 14.00 19.48 -24.99
N GLY A 12 13.18 19.73 -23.97
CA GLY A 12 12.03 18.89 -23.63
C GLY A 12 12.32 17.76 -22.64
N VAL A 13 13.57 17.60 -22.20
CA VAL A 13 13.93 16.66 -21.14
C VAL A 13 13.60 17.29 -19.78
N VAL A 14 12.79 16.57 -18.99
CA VAL A 14 12.47 16.96 -17.61
C VAL A 14 13.28 16.09 -16.67
N SER A 15 14.00 16.71 -15.74
CA SER A 15 14.61 16.00 -14.62
C SER A 15 13.64 15.96 -13.46
N GLU A 16 13.43 14.77 -12.92
CA GLU A 16 12.60 14.56 -11.75
C GLU A 16 13.49 14.14 -10.58
N ARG A 17 13.25 14.72 -9.39
CA ARG A 17 13.90 14.26 -8.16
C ARG A 17 13.10 13.11 -7.57
N GLY A 18 13.79 12.10 -7.06
CA GLY A 18 13.14 10.91 -6.54
C GLY A 18 14.09 9.94 -5.86
N ALA A 19 13.53 8.80 -5.52
CA ALA A 19 14.23 7.68 -4.92
C ALA A 19 14.22 6.49 -5.88
N THR A 20 15.37 5.83 -5.99
CA THR A 20 15.50 4.58 -6.71
C THR A 20 15.31 3.43 -5.73
N VAL A 21 14.31 2.59 -5.97
CA VAL A 21 13.94 1.47 -5.09
C VAL A 21 14.21 0.16 -5.79
N THR A 22 14.99 -0.70 -5.17
CA THR A 22 15.24 -2.06 -5.66
C THR A 22 14.40 -3.07 -4.90
N CYS A 23 13.53 -3.80 -5.60
CA CYS A 23 12.77 -4.90 -5.03
C CYS A 23 13.58 -6.19 -5.12
N ARG A 24 13.75 -6.88 -3.99
CA ARG A 24 14.51 -8.14 -3.89
C ARG A 24 13.77 -9.31 -4.53
N ASP A 25 12.44 -9.31 -4.42
CA ASP A 25 11.55 -10.37 -4.86
C ASP A 25 10.32 -9.82 -5.59
N PRO A 26 9.62 -10.67 -6.39
CA PRO A 26 8.44 -10.23 -7.13
C PRO A 26 7.28 -9.75 -6.23
N SER A 27 7.14 -10.28 -5.01
CA SER A 27 6.06 -9.89 -4.11
C SER A 27 6.26 -8.48 -3.57
N ALA A 28 7.50 -8.10 -3.25
CA ALA A 28 7.85 -6.73 -2.87
C ALA A 28 7.56 -5.73 -4.00
N LEU A 29 7.83 -6.10 -5.25
CA LEU A 29 7.49 -5.29 -6.42
C LEU A 29 5.97 -5.10 -6.54
N GLU A 30 5.21 -6.19 -6.52
CA GLU A 30 3.75 -6.12 -6.66
C GLU A 30 3.12 -5.26 -5.56
N MET A 31 3.67 -5.31 -4.35
CA MET A 31 3.23 -4.45 -3.25
C MET A 31 3.40 -2.97 -3.61
N VAL A 32 4.59 -2.56 -4.04
CA VAL A 32 4.87 -1.17 -4.43
C VAL A 32 3.99 -0.73 -5.61
N LEU A 33 3.77 -1.62 -6.59
CA LEU A 33 2.87 -1.35 -7.71
C LEU A 33 1.40 -1.19 -7.27
N ARG A 34 0.93 -1.99 -6.33
CA ARG A 34 -0.42 -1.86 -5.75
C ARG A 34 -0.58 -0.55 -4.99
N ILE A 35 0.42 -0.15 -4.21
CA ILE A 35 0.44 1.15 -3.52
C ILE A 35 0.35 2.27 -4.56
N GLY A 36 1.17 2.25 -5.61
CA GLY A 36 1.14 3.29 -6.66
C GLY A 36 -0.07 3.27 -7.58
N GLY A 37 -0.81 2.16 -7.64
CA GLY A 37 -2.09 2.04 -8.33
C GLY A 37 -3.29 2.54 -7.51
N SER A 38 -3.11 2.79 -6.21
CA SER A 38 -4.15 3.39 -5.36
C SER A 38 -4.40 4.85 -5.73
N ASP A 39 -5.62 5.33 -5.51
CA ASP A 39 -5.98 6.73 -5.81
C ASP A 39 -5.15 7.73 -4.98
N ALA A 40 -4.82 7.37 -3.73
CA ALA A 40 -4.02 8.20 -2.82
C ALA A 40 -2.56 8.39 -3.27
N HIS A 41 -2.00 7.47 -4.07
CA HIS A 41 -0.60 7.49 -4.49
C HIS A 41 -0.44 7.39 -6.01
N ARG A 42 -1.50 7.76 -6.76
CA ARG A 42 -1.50 7.65 -8.22
C ARG A 42 -0.33 8.42 -8.84
N GLY A 43 0.46 7.71 -9.63
CA GLY A 43 1.65 8.28 -10.28
C GLY A 43 2.85 8.46 -9.36
N CYS A 44 2.94 7.70 -8.27
CA CYS A 44 4.14 7.70 -7.43
C CYS A 44 5.33 7.00 -8.09
N VAL A 45 5.07 5.96 -8.88
CA VAL A 45 6.08 5.27 -9.69
C VAL A 45 6.19 5.98 -11.04
N SER A 46 7.31 6.65 -11.28
CA SER A 46 7.55 7.40 -12.54
C SER A 46 8.26 6.55 -13.58
N ALA A 47 9.02 5.53 -13.18
CA ALA A 47 9.69 4.59 -14.10
C ALA A 47 9.91 3.22 -13.46
N ILE A 48 9.96 2.18 -14.31
CA ILE A 48 10.34 0.82 -13.93
C ILE A 48 11.52 0.41 -14.81
N PHE A 49 12.61 0.00 -14.19
CA PHE A 49 13.81 -0.49 -14.84
C PHE A 49 13.85 -2.01 -14.76
N HIS A 50 13.84 -2.64 -15.92
CA HIS A 50 14.01 -4.07 -16.06
C HIS A 50 15.48 -4.39 -16.31
N SER A 51 16.09 -5.17 -15.42
CA SER A 51 17.45 -5.66 -15.58
C SER A 51 17.49 -6.75 -16.65
N SER A 52 17.83 -6.39 -17.90
CA SER A 52 17.99 -7.34 -19.02
C SER A 52 19.37 -8.04 -18.99
N SER A 53 19.82 -8.51 -17.83
CA SER A 53 21.07 -9.26 -17.72
C SER A 53 20.80 -10.76 -17.73
N ALA A 54 21.37 -11.47 -18.71
CA ALA A 54 21.29 -12.92 -18.86
C ALA A 54 21.94 -13.71 -17.70
N ALA A 55 22.61 -13.03 -16.75
CA ALA A 55 23.41 -13.65 -15.69
C ALA A 55 22.67 -13.84 -14.36
N SER A 56 21.44 -13.35 -14.19
CA SER A 56 20.68 -13.52 -12.94
C SER A 56 19.20 -13.83 -13.21
N PRO A 57 18.71 -15.04 -12.87
CA PRO A 57 17.29 -15.34 -12.88
C PRO A 57 16.52 -14.61 -11.77
N ALA A 58 17.21 -13.99 -10.80
CA ALA A 58 16.63 -13.04 -9.87
C ALA A 58 16.60 -11.67 -10.54
N THR A 59 15.52 -11.41 -11.27
CA THR A 59 15.20 -10.12 -11.88
C THR A 59 14.91 -9.11 -10.78
N ALA A 60 15.96 -8.56 -10.15
CA ALA A 60 15.81 -7.40 -9.29
C ALA A 60 15.19 -6.27 -10.12
N GLN A 61 13.91 -6.00 -9.86
CA GLN A 61 13.16 -4.95 -10.53
C GLN A 61 13.38 -3.67 -9.73
N MET A 62 13.82 -2.64 -10.44
CA MET A 62 14.14 -1.35 -9.85
C MET A 62 13.08 -0.35 -10.29
N LEU A 63 12.57 0.46 -9.35
CA LEU A 63 11.57 1.48 -9.62
C LEU A 63 12.14 2.85 -9.30
N PHE A 64 11.66 3.87 -10.02
CA PHE A 64 11.86 5.26 -9.64
C PHE A 64 10.57 5.82 -9.04
N ILE A 65 10.68 6.35 -7.83
CA ILE A 65 9.57 6.96 -7.09
C ILE A 65 9.81 8.47 -7.00
N ASN A 66 8.83 9.28 -7.39
CA ASN A 66 8.92 10.73 -7.26
C ASN A 66 9.16 11.13 -5.80
N ALA A 67 10.04 12.10 -5.57
CA ALA A 67 10.39 12.59 -4.23
C ALA A 67 9.18 13.02 -3.39
N LYS A 68 8.12 13.54 -4.03
CA LYS A 68 6.89 13.95 -3.33
C LYS A 68 6.14 12.77 -2.68
N PHE A 69 6.37 11.55 -3.15
CA PHE A 69 5.71 10.34 -2.67
C PHE A 69 6.65 9.39 -1.94
N ALA A 70 7.97 9.60 -1.98
CA ALA A 70 8.95 8.66 -1.42
C ALA A 70 8.65 8.28 0.03
N LYS A 71 8.43 9.28 0.90
CA LYS A 71 8.10 9.04 2.32
C LYS A 71 6.74 8.37 2.52
N LEU A 72 5.74 8.77 1.72
CA LEU A 72 4.39 8.18 1.82
C LEU A 72 4.39 6.71 1.41
N VAL A 73 5.09 6.37 0.34
CA VAL A 73 5.22 4.97 -0.10
C VAL A 73 6.00 4.16 0.92
N GLU A 74 7.06 4.72 1.52
CA GLU A 74 7.79 4.07 2.60
C GLU A 74 6.88 3.78 3.81
N ASP A 75 6.12 4.77 4.27
CA ASP A 75 5.21 4.64 5.40
C ASP A 75 4.10 3.60 5.13
N GLU A 76 3.60 3.54 3.89
CA GLU A 76 2.59 2.57 3.46
C GLU A 76 3.17 1.15 3.33
N VAL A 77 4.38 1.00 2.77
CA VAL A 77 5.07 -0.29 2.76
C VAL A 77 5.29 -0.79 4.20
N GLN A 78 5.71 0.09 5.11
CA GLN A 78 5.85 -0.26 6.53
C GLN A 78 4.51 -0.62 7.17
N SER A 79 3.41 0.03 6.77
CA SER A 79 2.07 -0.30 7.29
C SER A 79 1.59 -1.68 6.84
N TRP A 80 1.94 -2.09 5.62
CA TRP A 80 1.62 -3.42 5.07
C TRP A 80 2.48 -4.53 5.69
N LEU A 81 3.73 -4.23 6.06
CA LEU A 81 4.65 -5.18 6.66
C LEU A 81 4.50 -5.31 8.18
N ASP A 82 3.79 -4.39 8.83
CA ASP A 82 3.58 -4.39 10.27
C ASP A 82 2.41 -5.33 10.65
N PRO A 83 2.69 -6.48 11.31
CA PRO A 83 1.66 -7.44 11.68
C PRO A 83 0.73 -6.93 12.80
N PHE A 84 1.10 -5.86 13.53
CA PHE A 84 0.33 -5.35 14.66
C PHE A 84 -0.58 -4.16 14.30
N LYS A 85 -0.34 -3.49 13.17
CA LYS A 85 -1.22 -2.41 12.69
C LYS A 85 -2.61 -2.90 12.27
N THR A 86 -2.70 -4.09 11.71
CA THR A 86 -3.98 -4.74 11.37
C THR A 86 -4.71 -5.24 12.61
N ALA A 87 -3.97 -5.73 13.61
CA ALA A 87 -4.55 -6.16 14.89
C ALA A 87 -5.15 -4.98 15.68
N ALA A 88 -4.48 -3.81 15.67
CA ALA A 88 -4.99 -2.61 16.34
C ALA A 88 -6.27 -2.06 15.70
N THR A 89 -6.35 -2.05 14.36
CA THR A 89 -7.57 -1.64 13.64
C THR A 89 -8.69 -2.66 13.80
N ALA A 90 -8.41 -3.96 13.76
CA ALA A 90 -9.38 -5.02 14.03
C ALA A 90 -9.90 -4.99 15.49
N ALA A 91 -9.04 -4.75 16.46
CA ALA A 91 -9.43 -4.58 17.86
C ALA A 91 -10.32 -3.35 18.07
N ALA A 92 -9.99 -2.21 17.45
CA ALA A 92 -10.82 -1.00 17.50
C ALA A 92 -12.21 -1.19 16.83
N VAL A 93 -12.30 -1.98 15.75
CA VAL A 93 -13.57 -2.36 15.13
C VAL A 93 -14.35 -3.36 16.00
N ALA A 94 -13.67 -4.29 16.66
CA ALA A 94 -14.28 -5.26 17.57
C ALA A 94 -14.75 -4.64 18.90
N GLU A 95 -14.10 -3.58 19.38
CA GLU A 95 -14.61 -2.77 20.50
C GLU A 95 -15.81 -1.94 20.09
N ARG A 96 -15.83 -1.37 18.88
CA ARG A 96 -17.01 -0.66 18.35
C ARG A 96 -18.24 -1.54 18.14
N LYS A 97 -18.08 -2.87 18.04
CA LYS A 97 -19.18 -3.83 17.93
C LYS A 97 -19.72 -4.34 19.28
N ARG A 98 -19.14 -3.97 20.42
CA ARG A 98 -19.52 -4.49 21.75
C ARG A 98 -20.27 -3.49 22.64
N THR A 99 -20.91 -2.47 22.07
CA THR A 99 -21.77 -1.53 22.83
C THR A 99 -23.14 -1.34 22.18
N ARG A 100 -24.05 -2.30 22.42
CA ARG A 100 -25.54 -2.26 22.42
C ARG A 100 -26.02 -3.71 22.19
N ALA A 101 -26.76 -4.39 23.04
CA ALA A 101 -27.68 -3.95 24.08
C ALA A 101 -27.76 -5.01 25.18
N ASP A 102 -27.43 -4.63 26.41
CA ASP A 102 -28.04 -5.20 27.61
C ASP A 102 -29.02 -4.14 28.11
N SER A 103 -30.31 -4.35 27.90
CA SER A 103 -31.41 -3.82 28.72
C SER A 103 -32.75 -4.20 28.07
N ASP A 104 -33.41 -5.20 28.63
CA ASP A 104 -34.82 -5.21 29.08
C ASP A 104 -35.25 -6.68 29.22
N SER A 105 -35.14 -7.24 30.42
CA SER A 105 -36.11 -7.17 31.54
C SER A 105 -37.24 -8.19 31.37
N ASP A 106 -37.39 -9.02 32.39
CA ASP A 106 -38.24 -10.20 32.51
C ASP A 106 -39.73 -9.99 32.21
N SER A 107 -40.37 -10.97 31.53
CA SER A 107 -41.73 -11.39 31.87
C SER A 107 -41.94 -12.85 31.50
N TYR A 108 -42.07 -13.69 32.52
CA TYR A 108 -42.56 -15.06 32.44
C TYR A 108 -44.06 -15.03 32.15
N GLU A 109 -44.52 -15.76 31.13
CA GLU A 109 -45.91 -16.24 31.05
C GLU A 109 -45.80 -17.72 30.66
N SER A 110 -45.96 -18.58 31.66
CA SER A 110 -46.12 -20.01 31.48
C SER A 110 -47.59 -20.28 31.15
N ASP A 111 -47.88 -20.65 29.90
CA ASP A 111 -49.10 -21.39 29.59
C ASP A 111 -48.74 -22.83 29.28
N SER A 112 -48.80 -23.66 30.32
CA SER A 112 -48.87 -25.11 30.22
C SER A 112 -50.25 -25.50 29.72
N ASP A 113 -50.39 -25.74 28.42
CA ASP A 113 -51.60 -26.39 27.88
C ASP A 113 -51.45 -27.91 28.01
N SER A 114 -52.22 -28.48 28.92
CA SER A 114 -52.38 -29.93 29.13
C SER A 114 -53.86 -30.25 29.30
N GLY A 115 -54.47 -30.66 28.18
CA GLY A 115 -55.43 -31.76 28.05
C GLY A 115 -56.68 -31.80 28.93
N ALA A 116 -57.85 -31.74 28.27
CA ALA A 116 -59.01 -32.58 28.57
C ALA A 116 -59.75 -32.92 27.26
#